data_AF-A0A2V7E2N4-F1
#
_entry.id   AF-A0A2V7E2N4-F1
#
_cell.length_a   1.000
_cell.length_b   1.000
_cell.length_c   1.000
_cell.angle_alpha   90.00
_cell.angle_beta   90.00
_cell.angle_gamma   90.00
#
_symmetry.space_group_name_H-M   'P 1'
#
loop_
_entity.id
_entity.type
_entity.pdbx_description
1 polymer ?
#
loop_
_entity_poly.entity_id
_entity_poly.type
_entity_poly.pdbx_seq_one_letter_code
_entity_poly.pdbx_strand_id
1 'polypeptide(L)'
;MGPELSKETAMETQQVSSQPSHRVALPETTWDQVSEPGAYVERGSGDLYRVPQEALGPASPIIKKQSLGASRLVKVSSNPFITTLEARMLCAEANISPNF
;
A
#
# COMPACT_ATOMS: atom_id res chain seq x y z
N MET A 1 53.01 26.33 -30.44
CA MET A 1 52.57 25.59 -29.24
C MET A 1 51.31 26.27 -28.74
N GLY A 2 50.16 25.67 -29.02
CA GLY A 2 48.84 26.13 -28.59
C GLY A 2 47.92 24.90 -28.61
N PRO A 3 47.23 24.57 -27.52
CA PRO A 3 46.50 23.31 -27.42
C PRO A 3 45.15 23.42 -28.14
N GLU A 4 44.87 22.49 -29.06
CA GLU A 4 43.51 22.23 -29.55
C GLU A 4 42.72 21.54 -28.42
N LEU A 5 41.77 22.27 -27.84
CA LEU A 5 40.83 21.73 -26.86
C LEU A 5 39.88 20.74 -27.56
N SER A 6 40.04 19.47 -27.21
CA SER A 6 39.10 18.38 -27.47
C SER A 6 37.68 18.76 -27.05
N LYS A 7 36.73 18.65 -27.98
CA LYS A 7 35.30 18.85 -27.69
C LYS A 7 34.78 17.58 -27.02
N GLU A 8 34.55 17.67 -25.71
CA GLU A 8 33.87 16.66 -24.92
C GLU A 8 32.44 16.43 -25.42
N THR A 9 32.12 15.17 -25.67
CA THR A 9 30.80 14.67 -26.06
C THR A 9 29.80 14.90 -24.93
N ALA A 10 28.81 15.77 -25.17
CA ALA A 10 27.69 15.96 -24.26
C ALA A 10 26.87 14.66 -24.16
N MET A 11 26.85 14.07 -22.96
CA MET A 11 25.94 12.99 -22.59
C MET A 11 24.51 13.54 -22.50
N GLU A 12 23.68 13.22 -23.48
CA GLU A 12 22.25 13.48 -23.47
C GLU A 12 21.60 12.59 -22.41
N THR A 13 21.18 13.20 -21.29
CA THR A 13 20.40 12.51 -20.26
C THR A 13 19.00 12.27 -20.84
N GLN A 14 18.77 11.05 -21.33
CA GLN A 14 17.45 10.58 -21.71
C GLN A 14 16.56 10.58 -20.48
N GLN A 15 15.71 11.61 -20.41
CA GLN A 15 14.67 11.76 -19.41
C GLN A 15 13.60 10.69 -19.69
N VAL A 16 13.75 9.52 -19.07
CA VAL A 16 12.76 8.45 -19.12
C VAL A 16 11.51 8.97 -18.40
N SER A 17 10.51 9.39 -19.17
CA SER A 17 9.21 9.78 -18.64
C SER A 17 8.54 8.55 -18.03
N SER A 18 8.54 8.45 -16.71
CA SER A 18 7.77 7.43 -15.99
C SER A 18 6.30 7.57 -16.37
N GLN A 19 5.74 6.55 -17.03
CA GLN A 19 4.31 6.49 -17.33
C GLN A 19 3.52 6.56 -16.01
N PRO A 20 2.33 7.21 -15.99
CA PRO A 20 1.48 7.21 -14.81
C PRO A 20 1.05 5.78 -14.51
N SER A 21 1.64 5.18 -13.47
CA SER A 21 1.21 3.89 -12.93
C SER A 21 -0.30 3.95 -12.69
N HIS A 22 -1.04 3.02 -13.30
CA HIS A 22 -2.49 2.94 -13.19
C HIS A 22 -2.87 2.90 -11.69
N ARG A 23 -3.39 4.02 -11.17
CA ARG A 23 -3.75 4.15 -9.77
C ARG A 23 -4.98 3.30 -9.52
N VAL A 24 -4.77 2.07 -9.06
CA VAL A 24 -5.86 1.19 -8.63
C VAL A 24 -6.45 1.78 -7.35
N ALA A 25 -7.68 2.28 -7.44
CA ALA A 25 -8.43 2.66 -6.25
C ALA A 25 -8.81 1.37 -5.50
N LEU A 26 -8.03 1.02 -4.48
CA LEU A 26 -8.34 -0.12 -3.63
C LEU A 26 -9.61 0.18 -2.81
N PRO A 27 -10.52 -0.81 -2.65
CA PRO A 27 -11.76 -0.62 -1.90
C PRO A 27 -11.46 -0.27 -0.44
N GLU A 28 -12.14 0.77 0.04
CA GLU A 28 -12.11 1.23 1.43
C GLU A 28 -13.32 0.67 2.20
N THR A 29 -13.10 0.29 3.45
CA THR A 29 -14.14 -0.19 4.36
C THR A 29 -13.90 0.31 5.78
N THR A 30 -14.88 0.18 6.67
CA THR A 30 -14.70 0.38 8.11
C THR A 30 -14.49 -0.96 8.81
N TRP A 31 -13.98 -0.92 10.05
CA TRP A 31 -13.77 -2.14 10.83
C TRP A 31 -15.05 -3.00 10.91
N ASP A 32 -16.19 -2.40 11.27
CA ASP A 32 -17.48 -3.09 11.40
C ASP A 32 -18.06 -3.62 10.07
N GLN A 33 -17.48 -3.23 8.94
CA GLN A 33 -17.91 -3.63 7.60
C GLN A 33 -16.95 -4.65 6.96
N VAL A 34 -15.89 -5.08 7.65
CA VAL A 34 -15.02 -6.15 7.16
C VAL A 34 -15.77 -7.48 7.22
N SER A 35 -16.10 -8.02 6.05
CA SER A 35 -16.86 -9.26 5.88
C SER A 35 -16.09 -10.36 5.14
N GLU A 36 -14.91 -10.04 4.61
CA GLU A 36 -14.09 -10.97 3.83
C GLU A 36 -12.70 -11.14 4.45
N PRO A 37 -12.09 -12.33 4.35
CA PRO A 37 -10.73 -12.51 4.80
C PRO A 37 -9.77 -11.68 3.93
N GLY A 38 -8.68 -11.23 4.54
CA GLY A 38 -7.67 -10.44 3.85
C GLY A 38 -6.71 -9.69 4.76
N ALA A 39 -5.73 -9.07 4.10
CA ALA A 39 -4.83 -8.11 4.70
C ALA A 39 -5.40 -6.71 4.48
N TYR A 40 -5.63 -5.99 5.56
CA TYR A 40 -6.21 -4.65 5.57
C TYR A 40 -5.24 -3.67 6.23
N VAL A 41 -5.10 -2.47 5.68
CA VAL A 41 -4.24 -1.44 6.27
C VAL A 41 -5.09 -0.22 6.62
N GLU A 42 -4.96 0.27 7.85
CA GLU A 42 -5.63 1.52 8.24
C GLU A 42 -4.91 2.73 7.64
N ARG A 43 -5.64 3.57 6.90
CA ARG A 43 -5.05 4.76 6.23
C ARG A 43 -4.48 5.78 7.21
N GLY A 44 -5.08 5.90 8.40
CA GLY A 44 -4.70 6.89 9.39
C GLY A 44 -3.40 6.54 10.11
N SER A 45 -3.30 5.30 10.62
CA SER A 45 -2.14 4.85 11.39
C SER A 45 -1.09 4.12 10.56
N GLY A 46 -1.47 3.54 9.42
CA GLY A 46 -0.63 2.64 8.65
C GLY A 46 -0.55 1.23 9.22
N ASP A 47 -1.37 0.87 10.22
CA ASP A 47 -1.33 -0.45 10.86
C ASP A 47 -1.88 -1.55 9.95
N LEU A 48 -1.22 -2.71 9.94
CA LEU A 48 -1.66 -3.90 9.23
C LEU A 48 -2.55 -4.78 10.11
N TYR A 49 -3.75 -5.07 9.60
CA TYR A 49 -4.70 -6.03 10.16
C TYR A 49 -4.79 -7.25 9.26
N ARG A 50 -4.44 -8.41 9.81
CA ARG A 50 -4.60 -9.70 9.15
C ARG A 50 -5.89 -10.32 9.64
N VAL A 51 -6.88 -10.38 8.76
CA VAL A 51 -8.22 -10.89 9.08
C VAL A 51 -8.38 -12.25 8.41
N PRO A 52 -8.13 -13.36 9.13
CA PRO A 52 -8.35 -14.69 8.60
C PRO A 52 -9.84 -15.06 8.69
N GLN A 53 -10.24 -16.17 8.05
CA GLN A 53 -11.65 -16.57 7.94
C GLN A 53 -12.30 -16.80 9.30
N GLU A 54 -11.56 -17.34 10.26
CA GLU A 54 -11.98 -17.59 11.63
C GLU A 54 -12.23 -16.33 12.46
N ALA A 55 -11.68 -15.18 12.04
CA ALA A 55 -11.94 -13.88 12.68
C ALA A 55 -13.28 -13.26 12.22
N LEU A 56 -13.92 -13.87 11.21
CA LEU A 56 -15.19 -13.45 10.65
C LEU A 56 -16.31 -14.34 11.19
N GLY A 57 -17.43 -13.71 11.53
CA GLY A 57 -18.63 -14.37 12.05
C GLY A 57 -19.90 -13.84 11.39
N PRO A 58 -21.08 -14.37 11.77
CA PRO A 58 -22.36 -13.94 11.21
C PRO A 58 -22.66 -12.45 11.45
N ALA A 59 -22.03 -11.84 12.46
CA ALA A 59 -21.90 -10.40 12.63
C ALA A 59 -20.39 -10.06 12.69
N SER A 60 -19.76 -9.92 11.52
CA SER A 60 -18.31 -9.69 11.40
C SER A 60 -17.92 -8.24 11.67
N PRO A 61 -16.67 -7.99 12.11
CA PRO A 61 -15.70 -8.97 12.64
C PRO A 61 -16.04 -9.42 14.06
N ILE A 62 -15.66 -10.64 14.44
CA ILE A 62 -15.86 -11.14 15.82
C ILE A 62 -15.03 -10.31 16.82
N ILE A 63 -13.87 -9.84 16.38
CA ILE A 63 -12.99 -8.96 17.14
C ILE A 63 -13.47 -7.52 16.99
N LYS A 64 -13.70 -6.82 18.11
CA LYS A 64 -14.04 -5.40 18.09
C LYS A 64 -12.77 -4.54 18.14
N LYS A 65 -12.72 -3.50 17.31
CA LYS A 65 -11.71 -2.45 17.40
C LYS A 65 -12.32 -1.23 18.06
N GLN A 66 -11.72 -0.78 19.15
CA GLN A 66 -12.10 0.46 19.82
C GLN A 66 -11.00 1.49 19.60
N SER A 67 -11.31 2.57 18.87
CA SER A 67 -10.40 3.70 18.66
C SER A 67 -11.16 5.02 18.77
N LEU A 68 -10.43 6.09 19.08
CA LEU A 68 -10.98 7.45 19.14
C LEU A 68 -11.30 8.01 17.75
N GLY A 69 -10.65 7.50 16.70
CA GLY A 69 -10.81 7.95 15.32
C GLY A 69 -11.61 6.97 14.46
N ALA A 70 -12.17 7.51 13.36
CA ALA A 70 -12.83 6.71 12.32
C ALA A 70 -11.78 5.90 11.54
N SER A 71 -11.84 4.58 11.69
CA SER A 71 -10.91 3.64 11.06
C SER A 71 -11.31 3.32 9.62
N ARG A 72 -10.62 3.96 8.66
CA ARG A 72 -10.70 3.59 7.25
C ARG A 72 -9.65 2.55 6.93
N LEU A 73 -10.10 1.36 6.57
CA LEU A 73 -9.27 0.22 6.19
C LEU A 73 -9.26 0.09 4.67
N VAL A 74 -8.10 -0.20 4.11
CA VAL A 74 -7.92 -0.54 2.71
C VAL A 74 -7.53 -2.00 2.62
N LYS A 75 -8.27 -2.80 1.84
CA LYS A 75 -7.91 -4.20 1.57
C LYS A 75 -6.72 -4.22 0.60
N VAL A 76 -5.54 -4.56 1.07
CA VAL A 76 -4.32 -4.63 0.23
C VAL A 76 -4.14 -6.01 -0.40
N SER A 77 -4.67 -7.07 0.22
CA SER A 77 -4.69 -8.41 -0.36
C SER A 77 -5.87 -9.24 0.17
N SER A 78 -6.39 -10.14 -0.65
CA SER A 78 -7.35 -11.17 -0.21
C SER A 78 -6.69 -12.29 0.61
N ASN A 79 -5.36 -12.42 0.55
CA ASN A 79 -4.64 -13.35 1.41
C ASN A 79 -4.21 -12.64 2.71
N PRO A 80 -4.74 -13.03 3.89
CA PRO A 80 -4.36 -12.43 5.17
C PRO A 80 -2.91 -12.75 5.60
N PHE A 81 -2.25 -13.71 4.95
CA PHE A 81 -0.94 -14.23 5.33
C PHE A 81 0.22 -13.78 4.42
N ILE A 82 0.00 -12.75 3.58
CA ILE A 82 1.09 -12.15 2.77
C ILE A 82 2.28 -11.73 3.63
N THR A 83 3.48 -11.74 3.06
CA THR A 83 4.67 -11.31 3.81
C THR A 83 4.61 -9.82 4.14
N THR A 84 5.32 -9.37 5.18
CA THR A 84 5.41 -7.93 5.51
C THR A 84 5.99 -7.12 4.35
N LEU A 85 6.97 -7.68 3.62
CA LEU A 85 7.56 -7.03 2.46
C LEU A 85 6.53 -6.83 1.34
N GLU A 86 5.77 -7.88 1.01
CA GLU A 86 4.69 -7.82 0.02
C GLU A 86 3.61 -6.81 0.43
N ALA A 87 3.18 -6.81 1.69
CA ALA A 87 2.22 -5.84 2.21
C ALA A 87 2.72 -4.40 2.06
N ARG A 88 4.01 -4.14 2.34
CA ARG A 88 4.62 -2.81 2.18
C ARG A 88 4.71 -2.38 0.71
N MET A 89 5.00 -3.30 -0.21
CA MET A 89 4.97 -3.03 -1.65
C MET A 89 3.56 -2.61 -2.11
N LEU A 90 2.54 -3.37 -1.72
CA LEU A 90 1.14 -3.06 -2.02
C LEU A 90 0.70 -1.72 -1.42
N CYS A 91 1.15 -1.40 -0.21
CA CYS A 91 0.91 -0.08 0.40
C CYS A 91 1.54 1.06 -0.42
N ALA A 92 2.77 0.87 -0.90
CA ALA A 92 3.46 1.86 -1.72
C ALA A 92 2.71 2.12 -3.04
N GLU A 93 2.24 1.07 -3.70
CA GLU A 93 1.42 1.17 -4.92
C GLU A 93 0.08 1.91 -4.66
N ALA A 94 -0.51 1.68 -3.48
CA ALA A 94 -1.75 2.33 -3.05
C ALA A 94 -1.56 3.74 -2.44
N ASN A 95 -0.32 4.24 -2.35
CA ASN A 95 0.04 5.49 -1.70
C ASN A 95 -0.43 5.56 -0.24
N ILE A 96 -0.18 4.49 0.50
CA ILE A 96 -0.44 4.34 1.94
C ILE A 96 0.92 4.21 2.64
N SER A 97 1.14 5.00 3.70
CA SER A 97 2.36 4.90 4.51
C SER A 97 2.21 3.79 5.56
N PRO A 98 2.99 2.69 5.49
CA PRO A 98 2.88 1.58 6.45
C PRO A 98 3.63 1.87 7.76
N ASN A 99 3.11 1.35 8.88
CA ASN A 99 3.69 1.49 10.22
C ASN A 99 4.07 0.14 10.90
N PHE A 100 4.20 -0.94 10.12
CA PHE A 100 4.41 -2.32 10.62
C PHE A 100 5.60 -3.03 9.97
#